data_AF-A0A950PHW0-F1
#
_entry.id   AF-A0A950PHW0-F1
#
_cell.length_a   1.000
_cell.length_b   1.000
_cell.length_c   1.000
_cell.angle_alpha   90.00
_cell.angle_beta   90.00
_cell.angle_gamma   90.00
#
_symmetry.space_group_name_H-M   'P 1'
#
loop_
_entity.id
_entity.type
_entity.pdbx_description
1 polymer ?
#
loop_
_entity_poly.entity_id
_entity_poly.type
_entity_poly.pdbx_seq_one_letter_code
_entity_poly.pdbx_strand_id
1 'polypeptide(L)'
;MTPPTGPTDPGILRLGRRAQRRIGGPGTGIVDLGIIAMNPDPADPAARMNVVDRVANTLTAHTVRPGSELLTASWTLHFIDIVPAGADGYVTFTVRPTAGGGKDRDDVDA
;
A
#
# COMPACT_ATOMS: atom_id res chain seq x y z
N MET A 1 30.95 1.48 7.81
CA MET A 1 29.90 0.49 7.50
C MET A 1 28.66 1.24 7.11
N THR A 2 28.43 1.42 5.82
CA THR A 2 27.19 2.00 5.30
C THR A 2 26.13 0.89 5.31
N PRO A 3 24.94 1.09 5.90
CA PRO A 3 23.89 0.08 5.78
C PRO A 3 23.51 -0.08 4.30
N PRO A 4 23.11 -1.29 3.86
CA PRO A 4 22.76 -1.51 2.46
C PRO A 4 21.54 -0.67 2.07
N THR A 5 21.77 0.33 1.21
CA THR A 5 20.75 1.05 0.45
C THR A 5 20.41 0.25 -0.81
N GLY A 6 19.85 -0.95 -0.62
CA GLY A 6 19.17 -1.69 -1.68
C GLY A 6 17.66 -1.46 -1.58
N PRO A 7 16.89 -1.54 -2.67
CA PRO A 7 15.44 -1.47 -2.60
C PRO A 7 14.99 -2.55 -1.61
N THR A 8 14.40 -2.11 -0.50
CA THR A 8 13.77 -2.99 0.48
C THR A 8 12.90 -3.96 -0.31
N ASP A 9 13.28 -5.24 -0.29
CA ASP A 9 12.51 -6.35 -0.83
C ASP A 9 11.02 -6.07 -0.56
N PRO A 10 10.11 -6.08 -1.56
CA PRO A 10 8.73 -5.67 -1.36
C PRO A 10 8.05 -6.65 -0.42
N GLY A 11 8.20 -6.40 0.88
CA GLY A 11 7.77 -7.29 1.93
C GLY A 11 6.27 -7.50 1.81
N ILE A 12 5.86 -8.76 1.86
CA ILE A 12 4.44 -9.10 1.90
C ILE A 12 3.86 -8.53 3.19
N LEU A 13 2.90 -7.62 3.05
CA LEU A 13 2.24 -6.96 4.16
C LEU A 13 0.83 -7.51 4.32
N ARG A 14 0.42 -7.69 5.58
CA ARG A 14 -0.96 -8.02 5.94
C ARG A 14 -1.58 -6.86 6.72
N LEU A 15 -2.83 -6.53 6.39
CA LEU A 15 -3.68 -5.58 7.09
C LEU A 15 -4.96 -6.29 7.54
N GLY A 16 -5.15 -6.41 8.85
CA GLY A 16 -6.38 -6.96 9.42
C GLY A 16 -7.53 -5.94 9.37
N ARG A 17 -8.77 -6.44 9.39
CA ARG A 17 -10.00 -5.66 9.25
C ARG A 17 -10.11 -4.42 10.16
N ARG A 18 -9.60 -4.50 11.40
CA ARG A 18 -9.65 -3.40 12.39
C ARG A 18 -8.34 -2.63 12.50
N ALA A 19 -7.31 -3.04 11.75
CA ALA A 19 -6.02 -2.40 11.79
C ALA A 19 -6.00 -1.19 10.84
N GLN A 20 -5.09 -0.28 11.13
CA GLN A 20 -4.61 0.71 10.19
C GLN A 20 -3.14 0.47 9.95
N ARG A 21 -2.66 0.76 8.75
CA ARG A 21 -1.25 0.61 8.42
C ARG A 21 -0.72 1.82 7.68
N ARG A 22 0.36 2.36 8.20
CA ARG A 22 1.17 3.38 7.54
C ARG A 22 2.26 2.73 6.71
N ILE A 23 2.47 3.26 5.51
CA ILE A 23 3.53 2.89 4.59
C ILE A 23 4.37 4.14 4.28
N GLY A 24 5.68 3.94 4.17
CA GLY A 24 6.65 4.99 3.87
C GLY A 24 6.99 5.88 5.07
N GLY A 25 7.73 6.94 4.79
CA GLY A 25 8.21 7.87 5.80
C GLY A 25 8.61 9.22 5.21
N PRO A 26 9.26 10.08 6.02
CA PRO A 26 9.79 11.35 5.55
C PRO A 26 10.70 11.15 4.32
N GLY A 27 10.46 11.90 3.25
CA GLY A 27 11.26 11.84 2.02
C GLY A 27 10.85 10.79 0.99
N THR A 28 10.03 9.78 1.35
CA THR A 28 9.57 8.73 0.43
C THR A 28 8.06 8.79 0.14
N GLY A 29 7.34 9.72 0.78
CA GLY A 29 5.88 9.81 0.76
C GLY A 29 5.22 8.86 1.76
N ILE A 30 4.15 9.35 2.40
CA ILE A 30 3.40 8.62 3.44
C ILE A 30 2.01 8.27 2.92
N VAL A 31 1.65 7.00 3.04
CA VAL A 31 0.30 6.50 2.77
C VAL A 31 -0.25 5.80 4.00
N ASP A 32 -1.44 6.19 4.46
CA ASP A 32 -2.17 5.50 5.52
C ASP A 32 -3.31 4.66 4.90
N LEU A 33 -3.41 3.39 5.28
CA LEU A 33 -4.39 2.42 4.79
C LEU A 33 -5.30 1.92 5.91
N GLY A 34 -6.58 1.72 5.58
CA GLY A 34 -7.54 1.07 6.47
C GLY A 34 -8.62 0.33 5.69
N ILE A 35 -9.13 -0.78 6.24
CA ILE A 35 -10.26 -1.52 5.64
C ILE A 35 -11.56 -0.91 6.16
N ILE A 36 -12.42 -0.46 5.23
CA ILE A 36 -13.75 0.08 5.53
C ILE A 36 -14.77 -1.06 5.59
N ALA A 37 -14.76 -1.92 4.56
CA ALA A 37 -15.68 -3.02 4.42
C ALA A 37 -15.02 -4.17 3.63
N MET A 38 -15.57 -5.37 3.77
CA MET A 38 -15.19 -6.54 2.97
C MET A 38 -16.47 -7.19 2.48
N ASN A 39 -16.46 -7.74 1.26
CA ASN A 39 -17.55 -8.59 0.79
C ASN A 39 -17.60 -9.84 1.69
N PRO A 40 -18.74 -10.23 2.26
CA PRO A 40 -18.85 -11.46 3.03
C PRO A 40 -18.71 -12.73 2.18
N ASP A 41 -18.93 -12.65 0.86
CA ASP A 41 -18.88 -13.81 -0.03
C ASP A 41 -17.43 -14.24 -0.34
N PRO A 42 -16.99 -15.45 0.06
CA PRO A 42 -15.68 -15.98 -0.29
C PRO A 42 -15.47 -16.22 -1.79
N ALA A 43 -16.55 -16.36 -2.58
CA ALA A 43 -16.45 -16.48 -4.04
C ALA A 43 -16.20 -15.13 -4.72
N ASP A 44 -16.48 -14.01 -4.05
CA ASP A 44 -16.22 -12.65 -4.54
C ASP A 44 -15.34 -11.86 -3.56
N PRO A 45 -14.05 -12.22 -3.42
CA PRO A 45 -13.15 -11.58 -2.46
C PRO A 45 -12.85 -10.15 -2.86
N ALA A 46 -13.56 -9.20 -2.24
CA ALA A 46 -13.39 -7.77 -2.43
C ALA A 46 -13.29 -7.05 -1.09
N ALA A 47 -12.43 -6.04 -1.01
CA ALA A 47 -12.34 -5.14 0.14
C ALA A 47 -12.51 -3.70 -0.30
N ARG A 48 -13.28 -2.92 0.45
CA ARG A 48 -13.30 -1.46 0.32
C ARG A 48 -12.30 -0.89 1.32
N MET A 49 -11.27 -0.23 0.80
CA MET A 49 -10.18 0.34 1.58
C MET A 49 -10.21 1.85 1.52
N ASN A 50 -9.89 2.50 2.64
CA ASN A 50 -9.59 3.91 2.69
C ASN A 50 -8.09 4.10 2.49
N VAL A 51 -7.71 5.03 1.62
CA VAL A 51 -6.33 5.38 1.34
C VAL A 51 -6.16 6.88 1.55
N VAL A 52 -5.26 7.23 2.46
CA VAL A 52 -4.83 8.61 2.68
C VAL A 52 -3.45 8.77 2.08
N ASP A 53 -3.36 9.46 0.96
CA ASP A 53 -2.08 9.81 0.35
C ASP A 53 -1.69 11.22 0.81
N ARG A 54 -0.68 11.30 1.67
CA ARG A 54 -0.24 12.58 2.24
C ARG A 54 0.54 13.44 1.25
N VAL A 55 1.09 12.83 0.19
CA VAL A 55 1.82 13.57 -0.85
C VAL A 55 0.82 14.23 -1.80
N ALA A 56 -0.19 13.48 -2.21
CA ALA A 56 -1.29 14.01 -3.02
C ALA A 56 -2.29 14.87 -2.19
N ASN A 57 -2.23 14.78 -0.86
CA ASN A 57 -3.20 15.35 0.07
C ASN A 57 -4.64 14.90 -0.24
N THR A 58 -4.81 13.59 -0.49
CA THR A 58 -6.10 12.99 -0.84
C THR A 58 -6.55 11.94 0.18
N LEU A 59 -7.87 11.82 0.29
CA LEU A 59 -8.56 10.74 0.99
C LEU A 59 -9.50 10.08 0.00
N THR A 60 -9.29 8.80 -0.32
CA THR A 60 -10.12 8.11 -1.31
C THR A 60 -10.41 6.68 -0.91
N ALA A 61 -11.66 6.26 -1.12
CA ALA A 61 -12.07 4.89 -0.91
C ALA A 61 -11.95 4.10 -2.23
N HIS A 62 -11.25 2.98 -2.19
CA HIS A 62 -11.05 2.09 -3.33
C HIS A 62 -11.64 0.72 -3.04
N THR A 63 -12.29 0.12 -4.03
CA THR A 63 -12.61 -1.31 -4.00
C THR A 63 -11.46 -2.07 -4.64
N VAL A 64 -10.86 -2.98 -3.88
CA VAL A 64 -9.70 -3.78 -4.29
C VAL A 64 -10.04 -5.26 -4.30
N ARG A 65 -9.33 -5.99 -5.16
CA ARG A 65 -9.51 -7.43 -5.41
C ARG A 65 -8.15 -8.12 -5.45
N PRO A 66 -8.04 -9.43 -5.20
CA PRO A 66 -6.82 -10.18 -5.48
C PRO A 66 -6.36 -9.96 -6.93
N GLY A 67 -5.06 -9.76 -7.12
CA GLY A 67 -4.43 -9.44 -8.40
C GLY A 67 -4.60 -7.99 -8.88
N SER A 68 -5.35 -7.15 -8.17
CA SER A 68 -5.47 -5.73 -8.53
C SER A 68 -4.28 -4.91 -8.04
N GLU A 69 -4.00 -3.80 -8.74
CA GLU A 69 -3.04 -2.79 -8.32
C GLU A 69 -3.75 -1.49 -7.96
N LEU A 70 -3.23 -0.81 -6.95
CA LEU A 70 -3.60 0.56 -6.61
C LEU A 70 -2.36 1.44 -6.63
N LEU A 71 -2.40 2.48 -7.47
CA LEU A 71 -1.35 3.48 -7.56
C LEU A 71 -1.68 4.66 -6.64
N THR A 72 -0.70 5.05 -5.83
CA THR A 72 -0.66 6.32 -5.12
C THR A 72 0.48 7.16 -5.68
N ALA A 73 0.60 8.41 -5.23
CA ALA A 73 1.65 9.33 -5.68
C ALA A 73 3.07 8.78 -5.45
N SER A 74 3.26 7.95 -4.42
CA SER A 74 4.59 7.45 -4.05
C SER A 74 4.69 5.92 -4.00
N TRP A 75 3.57 5.21 -3.94
CA TRP A 75 3.55 3.76 -3.74
C TRP A 75 2.56 3.08 -4.69
N THR A 76 2.96 1.93 -5.22
CA THR A 76 2.07 0.99 -5.90
C THR A 76 1.83 -0.20 -4.98
N LEU A 77 0.56 -0.47 -4.70
CA LEU A 77 0.11 -1.58 -3.87
C LEU A 77 -0.42 -2.67 -4.79
N HIS A 78 0.15 -3.88 -4.71
CA HIS A 78 -0.37 -5.03 -5.44
C HIS A 78 -1.02 -6.01 -4.46
N PHE A 79 -2.33 -6.18 -4.58
CA PHE A 79 -3.13 -6.99 -3.66
C PHE A 79 -3.03 -8.47 -4.04
N ILE A 80 -2.46 -9.27 -3.15
CA ILE A 80 -2.19 -10.69 -3.39
C ILE A 80 -3.42 -11.52 -3.04
N ASP A 81 -3.98 -11.27 -1.86
CA ASP A 81 -5.06 -12.08 -1.30
C ASP A 81 -5.97 -11.22 -0.43
N ILE A 82 -7.25 -11.58 -0.41
CA ILE A 82 -8.27 -10.94 0.41
C ILE A 82 -9.08 -12.08 1.01
N VAL A 83 -9.02 -12.22 2.33
CA VAL A 83 -9.79 -13.23 3.05
C VAL A 83 -11.05 -12.57 3.63
N PRO A 84 -12.23 -12.84 3.05
CA PRO A 84 -13.51 -12.31 3.52
C PRO A 84 -14.01 -12.99 4.82
N ALA A 85 -15.17 -12.55 5.28
CA ALA A 85 -15.57 -12.35 6.67
C ALA A 85 -15.25 -13.46 7.72
N GLY A 86 -14.69 -12.96 8.84
CA GLY A 86 -14.52 -13.56 10.17
C GLY A 86 -13.97 -12.49 11.13
N ALA A 87 -13.68 -12.80 12.40
CA ALA A 87 -12.97 -11.88 13.30
C ALA A 87 -11.57 -11.51 12.75
N ASP A 88 -10.99 -12.42 11.95
CA ASP A 88 -9.60 -12.36 11.50
C ASP A 88 -9.42 -11.93 10.05
N GLY A 89 -10.49 -11.46 9.37
CA GLY A 89 -10.45 -11.05 7.96
C GLY A 89 -9.33 -10.05 7.66
N TYR A 90 -8.67 -10.21 6.51
CA TYR A 90 -7.47 -9.46 6.17
C TYR A 90 -7.26 -9.28 4.67
N VAL A 91 -6.43 -8.29 4.34
CA VAL A 91 -5.90 -8.03 3.01
C VAL A 91 -4.38 -8.23 3.04
N THR A 92 -3.86 -8.99 2.10
CA THR A 92 -2.43 -9.20 1.89
C THR A 92 -2.00 -8.48 0.61
N PHE A 93 -0.91 -7.73 0.66
CA PHE A 93 -0.43 -6.96 -0.47
C PHE A 93 1.09 -6.78 -0.43
N THR A 94 1.70 -6.53 -1.59
CA THR A 94 3.07 -6.01 -1.66
C THR A 94 3.04 -4.52 -1.92
N VAL A 95 4.17 -3.87 -1.62
CA VAL A 95 4.36 -2.44 -1.83
C VAL A 95 5.64 -2.25 -2.61
N ARG A 96 5.58 -1.46 -3.67
CA ARG A 96 6.77 -0.96 -4.38
C ARG A 96 6.67 0.55 -4.56
N PRO A 97 7.78 1.29 -4.66
CA PRO A 97 7.74 2.69 -5.06
C PRO A 97 7.04 2.84 -6.41
N THR A 98 6.18 3.86 -6.55
CA THR A 98 5.64 4.23 -7.87
C THR A 98 6.79 4.77 -8.73
N ALA A 99 6.97 4.23 -9.92
CA ALA A 99 7.98 4.71 -10.86
C ALA A 99 7.72 6.21 -11.15
N GLY A 100 8.64 7.07 -10.69
CA GLY A 100 8.52 8.54 -10.76
C GLY A 100 8.80 9.28 -9.44
N GLY A 101 8.90 8.58 -8.30
CA GLY A 101 9.14 9.18 -6.97
C GLY A 101 10.61 9.40 -6.58
N GLY A 102 11.57 8.90 -7.38
CA GLY A 102 12.98 9.22 -7.23
C GLY A 102 13.35 10.29 -8.25
N LYS A 103 13.36 11.56 -7.85
CA LYS A 103 14.34 12.45 -8.48
C LYS A 103 15.68 11.91 -8.05
N ASP A 104 16.41 11.35 -9.01
CA ASP A 104 17.87 11.43 -9.05
C ASP A 104 18.26 12.80 -8.48
N ARG A 105 18.85 12.79 -7.28
CA ARG A 105 19.73 13.87 -6.83
C ARG A 105 21.16 13.34 -6.91
N ASP A 106 21.50 12.80 -8.06
CA ASP A 106 22.87 12.81 -8.53
C ASP A 106 22.90 13.90 -9.61
N ASP A 107 23.99 14.66 -9.67
CA ASP A 107 24.23 15.83 -10.51
C ASP A 107 23.72 17.18 -9.97
N VAL A 108 24.50 17.80 -9.06
CA VAL A 108 25.21 19.07 -9.32
C VAL A 108 26.39 19.17 -8.35
N ASP A 109 27.53 18.63 -8.76
CA ASP A 109 28.84 19.14 -8.32
C ASP A 109 29.58 19.47 -9.62
N ALA A 110 29.62 20.77 -9.94
CA ALA A 110 30.43 21.38 -11.01
C ALA A 110 30.62 22.87 -10.71
#